data_AF-K2EBN2-F1
#
_entry.id   AF-K2EBN2-F1
#
_cell.length_a   1.000
_cell.length_b   1.000
_cell.length_c   1.000
_cell.angle_alpha   90.00
_cell.angle_beta   90.00
_cell.angle_gamma   90.00
#
_symmetry.space_group_name_H-M   'P 1'
#
loop_
_entity.id
_entity.type
_entity.pdbx_description
1 polymer ?
#
loop_
_entity_poly.entity_id
_entity_poly.type
_entity_poly.pdbx_seq_one_letter_code
_entity_poly.pdbx_strand_id
1 'polypeptide(L)'
;MSLVFLLPIFPWGGALQDEFFEEKRGVPIGNITSQIFANIYLNELDWFIKRKLKAKNYFRYADDFIIIHQDEAYLNDILNLVDEFLEKELKLQLHPNKVSIDKFHQGIDFLGYVLRPHQSVLRTNTKRSMLKKIAKKKDDLRKSLISEKQFNQSLQSYLGILKHCCRYKIQKKIDKILE
;
A
#
# COMPACT_ATOMS: atom_id res chain seq x y z
N MET A 1 -20.08 1.90 -9.64
CA MET A 1 -19.28 2.09 -8.42
C MET A 1 -17.87 2.42 -8.86
N SER A 2 -17.67 3.72 -9.08
CA SER A 2 -16.38 4.31 -9.43
C SER A 2 -15.62 4.62 -8.14
N LEU A 3 -14.31 4.60 -8.14
CA LEU A 3 -13.52 4.68 -6.92
C LEU A 3 -12.24 5.45 -7.19
N VAL A 4 -11.95 6.45 -6.36
CA VAL A 4 -10.72 7.25 -6.47
C VAL A 4 -9.63 6.60 -5.63
N PHE A 5 -8.49 6.43 -6.28
CA PHE A 5 -7.23 5.96 -5.77
C PHE A 5 -6.25 7.12 -5.68
N LEU A 6 -5.69 7.34 -4.49
CA LEU A 6 -4.67 8.34 -4.26
C LEU A 6 -3.51 7.68 -3.49
N LEU A 7 -2.45 7.39 -4.24
CA LEU A 7 -1.18 6.80 -3.79
C LEU A 7 -0.10 7.89 -3.62
N PRO A 8 1.04 7.61 -2.95
CA PRO A 8 1.49 8.34 -1.77
C PRO A 8 1.91 9.77 -2.00
N ILE A 9 1.65 10.56 -0.98
CA ILE A 9 2.09 11.94 -0.83
C ILE A 9 3.35 11.94 0.02
N PHE A 10 4.52 11.80 -0.62
CA PHE A 10 5.78 12.07 0.06
C PHE A 10 6.64 12.98 -0.81
N PRO A 11 7.23 14.06 -0.25
CA PRO A 11 8.25 14.81 -0.95
C PRO A 11 9.43 13.86 -1.20
N TRP A 12 9.93 13.86 -2.43
CA TRP A 12 11.13 13.12 -2.78
C TRP A 12 12.29 13.58 -1.89
N GLY A 13 12.75 12.69 -1.01
CA GLY A 13 13.99 12.80 -0.26
C GLY A 13 14.58 11.40 -0.19
N GLY A 14 15.72 11.21 -0.86
CA GLY A 14 16.34 9.91 -1.11
C GLY A 14 16.70 9.14 0.15
N ALA A 15 16.89 7.84 -0.03
CA ALA A 15 17.47 6.97 0.98
C ALA A 15 18.83 7.51 1.43
N LEU A 16 18.99 7.64 2.74
CA LEU A 16 20.21 7.76 3.54
C LEU A 16 21.52 7.83 2.72
N GLN A 17 22.06 9.04 2.61
CA GLN A 17 23.49 9.26 2.63
C GLN A 17 23.78 10.39 3.61
N ASP A 18 24.58 10.07 4.62
CA ASP A 18 25.16 11.02 5.56
C ASP A 18 25.89 12.09 4.76
N GLU A 19 25.33 13.30 4.67
CA GLU A 19 26.06 14.56 4.47
C GLU A 19 25.08 15.73 4.62
N PHE A 20 25.29 16.51 5.67
CA PHE A 20 24.89 17.91 5.90
C PHE A 20 23.47 18.38 5.51
N PHE A 21 22.72 18.82 6.53
CA PHE A 21 21.47 19.57 6.45
C PHE A 21 21.52 20.73 5.44
N GLU A 22 21.11 20.50 4.20
CA GLU A 22 20.64 21.54 3.27
C GLU A 22 19.40 21.12 2.46
N GLU A 23 18.62 20.12 2.90
CA GLU A 23 17.29 19.90 2.34
C GLU A 23 16.24 20.68 3.13
N LYS A 24 15.74 21.79 2.55
CA LYS A 24 14.69 22.65 3.13
C LYS A 24 13.34 21.96 3.34
N ARG A 25 13.16 20.70 2.93
CA ARG A 25 11.91 19.94 3.03
C ARG A 25 12.19 18.43 3.12
N GLY A 26 11.59 17.77 4.10
CA GLY A 26 11.67 16.32 4.25
C GLY A 26 11.79 15.90 5.72
N VAL A 27 11.43 14.65 5.99
CA VAL A 27 11.63 14.03 7.30
C VAL A 27 12.46 12.76 7.08
N PRO A 28 13.52 12.51 7.87
CA PRO A 28 14.39 11.35 7.66
C PRO A 28 13.59 10.04 7.71
N ILE A 29 13.74 9.24 6.66
CA ILE A 29 13.08 7.94 6.50
C ILE A 29 13.79 6.92 7.41
N GLY A 30 13.02 6.27 8.30
CA GLY A 30 13.53 5.19 9.15
C GLY A 30 13.50 5.47 10.65
N ASN A 31 13.21 6.71 11.07
CA ASN A 31 12.96 7.01 12.49
C ASN A 31 11.47 6.84 12.83
N ILE A 32 11.17 6.25 13.98
CA ILE A 32 9.81 6.07 14.50
C ILE A 32 9.11 7.42 14.69
N THR A 33 9.85 8.44 15.16
CA THR A 33 9.28 9.79 15.34
C THR A 33 8.81 10.39 14.02
N SER A 34 9.57 10.19 12.93
CA SER A 34 9.18 10.61 11.58
C SER A 34 7.86 9.99 11.13
N GLN A 35 7.63 8.70 11.42
CA GLN A 35 6.40 8.02 11.05
C GLN A 35 5.19 8.57 11.82
N ILE A 36 5.38 8.89 13.10
CA ILE A 36 4.33 9.51 13.93
C ILE A 36 4.02 10.92 13.42
N PHE A 37 5.05 11.72 13.14
CA PHE A 37 4.86 13.08 12.63
C PHE A 37 4.16 13.10 11.27
N ALA A 38 4.47 12.18 10.36
CA ALA A 38 3.75 12.07 9.09
C ALA A 38 2.24 11.80 9.30
N ASN A 39 1.88 10.92 10.22
CA ASN A 39 0.47 10.62 10.53
C ASN A 39 -0.26 11.81 11.17
N ILE A 40 0.40 12.53 12.09
CA ILE A 40 -0.13 13.74 12.72
C ILE A 40 -0.31 14.84 11.67
N TYR A 41 0.68 15.03 10.81
CA TYR A 41 0.65 16.03 9.75
C TYR A 41 -0.53 15.81 8.79
N LEU A 42 -0.71 14.57 8.33
CA LEU A 42 -1.82 14.22 7.45
C LEU A 42 -3.19 14.17 8.17
N ASN A 43 -3.27 14.27 9.49
CA ASN A 43 -4.55 14.25 10.20
C ASN A 43 -5.48 15.41 9.78
N GLU A 44 -4.92 16.55 9.37
CA GLU A 44 -5.70 17.67 8.84
C GLU A 44 -6.46 17.30 7.56
N LEU A 45 -5.87 16.46 6.70
CA LEU A 45 -6.55 15.91 5.53
C LEU A 45 -7.74 15.05 5.94
N ASP A 46 -7.61 14.23 6.99
CA ASP A 46 -8.71 13.38 7.46
C ASP A 46 -9.88 14.24 7.96
N TRP A 47 -9.61 15.32 8.68
CA TRP A 47 -10.62 16.26 9.10
C TRP A 47 -11.28 16.97 7.92
N PHE A 48 -10.49 17.41 6.94
CA PHE A 48 -11.02 18.01 5.72
C PHE A 48 -11.99 17.07 5.01
N ILE A 49 -11.58 15.83 4.75
CA ILE A 49 -12.38 14.83 4.04
C ILE A 49 -13.64 14.43 4.83
N LYS A 50 -13.52 14.19 6.14
CA LYS A 50 -14.64 13.70 6.95
C LYS A 50 -15.61 14.80 7.38
N ARG A 51 -15.13 15.99 7.72
CA ARG A 51 -15.97 17.06 8.28
C ARG A 51 -16.44 18.05 7.22
N LYS A 52 -15.57 18.47 6.29
CA LYS A 52 -15.93 19.41 5.22
C LYS A 52 -16.55 18.69 4.03
N LEU A 53 -15.84 17.75 3.41
CA LEU A 53 -16.34 17.02 2.23
C LEU A 53 -17.40 15.97 2.57
N LYS A 54 -17.43 15.51 3.84
CA LYS A 54 -18.35 14.49 4.35
C LYS A 54 -18.33 13.19 3.51
N ALA A 55 -17.16 12.83 2.99
CA ALA A 55 -16.99 11.60 2.23
C ALA A 55 -17.18 10.38 3.16
N LYS A 56 -18.28 9.65 2.97
CA LYS A 56 -18.67 8.53 3.84
C LYS A 56 -17.62 7.43 3.84
N ASN A 57 -17.25 6.96 2.65
CA ASN A 57 -16.37 5.80 2.47
C ASN A 57 -14.94 6.24 2.17
N TYR A 58 -14.28 6.82 3.17
CA TYR A 58 -12.86 7.19 3.13
C TYR A 58 -12.05 6.24 4.02
N PHE A 59 -10.96 5.71 3.46
CA PHE A 59 -10.01 4.84 4.14
C PHE A 59 -8.59 5.34 3.88
N ARG A 60 -7.76 5.41 4.93
CA ARG A 60 -6.35 5.80 4.83
C ARG A 60 -5.46 4.80 5.53
N TYR A 61 -4.31 4.53 4.96
CA TYR A 61 -3.20 3.82 5.57
C TYR A 61 -1.91 4.60 5.28
N ALA A 62 -1.33 5.20 6.32
CA ALA A 62 -0.23 6.14 6.20
C ALA A 62 -0.52 7.24 5.15
N ASP A 63 0.21 7.25 4.05
CA ASP A 63 0.11 8.16 2.91
C ASP A 63 -0.85 7.70 1.80
N ASP A 64 -1.23 6.42 1.79
CA ASP A 64 -2.16 5.85 0.82
C ASP A 64 -3.61 6.00 1.31
N PHE A 65 -4.50 6.52 0.47
CA PHE A 65 -5.92 6.61 0.80
C PHE A 65 -6.86 6.32 -0.38
N ILE A 66 -8.09 5.97 -0.03
CA ILE A 66 -9.14 5.57 -0.97
C ILE A 66 -10.44 6.27 -0.59
N ILE A 67 -11.14 6.77 -1.61
CA ILE A 67 -12.51 7.26 -1.49
C ILE A 67 -13.42 6.47 -2.43
N ILE A 68 -14.49 5.90 -1.87
CA ILE A 68 -15.43 5.05 -2.60
C ILE A 68 -16.77 5.76 -2.79
N HIS A 69 -17.20 5.90 -4.04
CA HIS A 69 -18.51 6.47 -4.35
C HIS A 69 -19.19 5.74 -5.52
N GLN A 70 -20.43 6.09 -5.84
CA GLN A 70 -21.11 5.51 -7.01
C GLN A 70 -20.92 6.38 -8.25
N ASP A 71 -20.90 7.70 -8.05
CA ASP A 71 -20.74 8.73 -9.06
C ASP A 71 -19.27 9.10 -9.27
N GLU A 72 -18.85 9.11 -10.52
CA GLU A 72 -17.51 9.48 -10.98
C GLU A 72 -17.31 11.00 -11.03
N ALA A 73 -18.36 11.78 -11.32
CA ALA A 73 -18.26 13.24 -11.31
C ALA A 73 -17.95 13.75 -9.90
N TYR A 74 -18.72 13.30 -8.91
CA TYR A 74 -18.44 13.55 -7.48
C TYR A 74 -17.01 13.23 -7.07
N LEU A 75 -16.45 12.15 -7.62
CA LEU A 75 -15.10 11.71 -7.31
C LEU A 75 -14.02 12.60 -7.93
N ASN A 76 -14.23 13.09 -9.16
CA ASN A 76 -13.38 14.10 -9.77
C ASN A 76 -13.45 15.43 -9.00
N ASP A 77 -14.63 15.84 -8.56
CA ASP A 77 -14.80 17.05 -7.76
C ASP A 77 -14.04 16.95 -6.43
N ILE A 78 -14.18 15.82 -5.73
CA ILE A 78 -13.40 15.55 -4.51
C ILE A 78 -11.91 15.56 -4.78
N LEU A 79 -11.45 14.93 -5.86
CA LEU A 79 -10.04 14.86 -6.20
C LEU A 79 -9.45 16.27 -6.34
N ASN A 80 -10.13 17.15 -7.07
CA ASN A 80 -9.69 18.54 -7.25
C ASN A 80 -9.65 19.30 -5.92
N LEU A 81 -10.68 19.14 -5.07
CA LEU A 81 -10.74 19.78 -3.75
C LEU A 81 -9.65 19.27 -2.80
N VAL A 82 -9.32 17.99 -2.87
CA VAL A 82 -8.24 17.38 -2.09
C VAL A 82 -6.89 17.86 -2.57
N ASP A 83 -6.65 17.91 -3.88
CA ASP A 83 -5.40 18.41 -4.46
C ASP A 83 -5.14 19.87 -4.05
N GLU A 84 -6.16 20.72 -4.17
CA GLU A 84 -6.10 22.12 -3.75
C GLU A 84 -5.82 22.27 -2.24
N PHE A 85 -6.46 21.45 -1.39
CA PHE A 85 -6.23 21.47 0.04
C PHE A 85 -4.79 21.04 0.39
N LEU A 86 -4.31 19.98 -0.25
CA LEU A 86 -2.96 19.47 -0.05
C LEU A 86 -1.91 20.52 -0.42
N GLU A 87 -2.10 21.20 -1.56
CA GLU A 87 -1.17 22.22 -2.01
C GLU A 87 -1.20 23.48 -1.13
N LYS A 88 -2.41 23.97 -0.78
CA LYS A 88 -2.57 25.24 -0.06
C LYS A 88 -2.26 25.13 1.42
N GLU A 89 -2.80 24.11 2.09
CA GLU A 89 -2.72 23.96 3.56
C GLU A 89 -1.51 23.12 3.97
N LEU A 90 -1.29 21.99 3.29
CA LEU A 90 -0.24 21.03 3.66
C LEU A 90 1.04 21.17 2.81
N LYS A 91 1.08 22.05 1.82
CA LYS A 91 2.24 22.21 0.91
C LYS A 91 2.72 20.88 0.30
N LEU A 92 1.78 19.98 0.06
CA LEU A 92 2.00 18.66 -0.53
C LEU A 92 1.41 18.62 -1.94
N GLN A 93 1.94 17.72 -2.77
CA GLN A 93 1.46 17.49 -4.13
C GLN A 93 1.11 16.03 -4.34
N LEU A 94 0.00 15.77 -5.01
CA LEU A 94 -0.36 14.44 -5.45
C LEU A 94 0.55 13.99 -6.58
N HIS A 95 0.93 12.71 -6.58
CA HIS A 95 1.76 12.18 -7.65
C HIS A 95 0.87 11.84 -8.86
N PRO A 96 1.02 12.52 -10.01
CA PRO A 96 0.05 12.44 -11.12
C PRO A 96 -0.15 11.03 -11.66
N ASN A 97 0.93 10.24 -11.77
CA ASN A 97 0.86 8.86 -12.29
C ASN A 97 0.32 7.83 -11.28
N LYS A 98 0.03 8.26 -10.06
CA LYS A 98 -0.36 7.40 -8.93
C LYS A 98 -1.79 7.67 -8.48
N VAL A 99 -2.41 8.72 -9.01
CA VAL A 99 -3.83 8.99 -8.86
C VAL A 99 -4.58 8.23 -9.96
N SER A 100 -5.62 7.50 -9.60
CA SER A 100 -6.50 6.87 -10.58
C SER A 100 -7.95 6.89 -10.14
N ILE A 101 -8.88 6.90 -11.08
CA ILE A 101 -10.30 6.68 -10.80
C ILE A 101 -10.70 5.42 -11.54
N ASP A 102 -10.88 4.34 -10.79
CA ASP A 102 -11.10 3.00 -11.32
C ASP A 102 -12.46 2.46 -10.92
N LYS A 103 -12.99 1.53 -11.70
CA LYS A 103 -14.24 0.86 -11.34
C LYS A 103 -13.94 -0.30 -10.41
N PHE A 104 -14.73 -0.44 -9.34
CA PHE A 104 -14.48 -1.47 -8.32
C PHE A 104 -14.39 -2.91 -8.88
N HIS A 105 -15.13 -3.21 -9.96
CA HIS A 105 -15.11 -4.53 -10.60
C HIS A 105 -13.78 -4.86 -11.31
N GLN A 106 -13.02 -3.85 -11.75
CA GLN A 106 -11.71 -4.04 -12.39
C GLN A 106 -10.68 -4.57 -11.38
N GLY A 107 -10.87 -4.22 -10.12
CA GLY A 107 -10.04 -4.63 -8.99
C GLY A 107 -9.07 -3.53 -8.61
N ILE A 108 -8.91 -3.34 -7.31
CA ILE A 108 -8.25 -2.18 -6.72
C ILE A 108 -7.00 -2.60 -5.97
N ASP A 109 -5.85 -2.05 -6.33
CA ASP A 109 -4.56 -2.41 -5.73
C ASP A 109 -4.28 -1.64 -4.44
N PHE A 110 -4.61 -2.21 -3.28
CA PHE A 110 -4.44 -1.58 -1.98
C PHE A 110 -3.66 -2.47 -1.01
N LEU A 111 -2.62 -1.91 -0.38
CA LEU A 111 -1.82 -2.56 0.69
C LEU A 111 -1.32 -3.97 0.34
N GLY A 112 -0.95 -4.19 -0.92
CA GLY A 112 -0.43 -5.48 -1.40
C GLY A 112 -1.50 -6.50 -1.79
N TYR A 113 -2.78 -6.11 -1.78
CA TYR A 113 -3.90 -6.90 -2.25
C TYR A 113 -4.60 -6.20 -3.43
N VAL A 114 -5.28 -6.98 -4.25
CA VAL A 114 -6.23 -6.49 -5.25
C VAL A 114 -7.63 -6.81 -4.74
N LEU A 115 -8.35 -5.78 -4.33
CA LEU A 115 -9.71 -5.87 -3.80
C LEU A 115 -10.70 -5.96 -4.96
N ARG A 116 -11.56 -6.98 -4.97
CA ARG A 116 -12.65 -7.15 -5.94
C ARG A 116 -13.98 -7.36 -5.18
N PRO A 117 -15.14 -7.16 -5.83
CA PRO A 117 -16.44 -7.22 -5.14
C PRO A 117 -16.72 -8.48 -4.32
N HIS A 118 -16.21 -9.64 -4.75
CA HIS A 118 -16.47 -10.93 -4.09
C HIS A 118 -15.21 -11.61 -3.55
N GLN A 119 -14.03 -11.00 -3.72
CA GLN A 119 -12.77 -11.61 -3.30
C GLN A 119 -11.65 -10.58 -3.22
N SER A 120 -10.77 -10.76 -2.25
CA SER A 120 -9.46 -10.11 -2.22
C SER A 120 -8.42 -11.10 -2.71
N VAL A 121 -7.58 -10.71 -3.66
CA VAL A 121 -6.48 -11.54 -4.17
C VAL A 121 -5.14 -10.88 -3.90
N LEU A 122 -4.08 -11.67 -3.73
CA LEU A 122 -2.75 -11.11 -3.54
C LEU A 122 -2.26 -10.39 -4.81
N ARG A 123 -1.64 -9.21 -4.66
CA ARG A 123 -1.04 -8.45 -5.78
C ARG A 123 -0.06 -9.33 -6.56
N THR A 124 -0.09 -9.23 -7.88
CA THR A 124 0.72 -10.09 -8.78
C THR A 124 2.20 -10.06 -8.45
N ASN A 125 2.76 -8.86 -8.19
CA ASN A 125 4.17 -8.71 -7.85
C ASN A 125 4.49 -9.36 -6.50
N THR A 126 3.67 -9.13 -5.47
CA THR A 126 3.80 -9.74 -4.15
C THR A 126 3.74 -11.26 -4.24
N LYS A 127 2.78 -11.80 -5.01
CA LYS A 127 2.65 -13.23 -5.28
C LYS A 127 3.89 -13.82 -5.95
N ARG A 128 4.40 -13.17 -7.01
CA ARG A 128 5.60 -13.63 -7.74
C ARG A 128 6.82 -13.61 -6.82
N SER A 129 7.02 -12.53 -6.08
CA SER A 129 8.14 -12.39 -5.14
C SER A 129 8.07 -13.41 -4.01
N MET A 130 6.89 -13.65 -3.45
CA MET A 130 6.66 -14.69 -2.44
C MET A 130 7.04 -16.08 -2.97
N LEU A 131 6.50 -16.49 -4.11
CA LEU A 131 6.78 -17.82 -4.69
C LEU A 131 8.28 -17.99 -5.01
N LYS A 132 8.93 -16.96 -5.56
CA LYS A 132 10.38 -16.97 -5.80
C LYS A 132 11.18 -17.14 -4.51
N LYS A 133 10.81 -16.43 -3.44
CA LYS A 133 11.49 -16.50 -2.13
C LYS A 133 11.29 -17.87 -1.46
N ILE A 134 10.10 -18.45 -1.54
CA ILE A 134 9.82 -19.79 -1.01
C ILE A 134 10.65 -20.83 -1.76
N ALA A 135 10.66 -20.79 -3.10
CA ALA A 135 11.45 -21.71 -3.91
C ALA A 135 12.95 -21.60 -3.60
N LYS A 136 13.48 -20.38 -3.49
CA LYS A 136 14.89 -20.15 -3.11
C LYS A 136 15.20 -20.73 -1.72
N LYS A 137 14.36 -20.45 -0.72
CA LYS A 137 14.59 -20.99 0.63
C LYS A 137 14.50 -22.52 0.68
N LYS A 138 13.67 -23.15 -0.15
CA LYS A 138 13.66 -24.60 -0.27
C LYS A 138 14.96 -25.14 -0.87
N ASP A 139 15.50 -24.48 -1.89
CA ASP A 139 16.80 -24.83 -2.45
C ASP A 139 17.93 -24.67 -1.42
N ASP A 140 17.91 -23.58 -0.63
CA ASP A 140 18.84 -23.35 0.47
C ASP A 140 18.73 -24.45 1.55
N LEU A 141 17.52 -24.94 1.84
CA LEU A 141 17.29 -26.06 2.76
C LEU A 141 17.87 -27.37 2.21
N ARG A 142 17.68 -27.65 0.92
CA ARG A 142 18.25 -28.84 0.26
C ARG A 142 19.78 -28.83 0.25
N LYS A 143 20.38 -27.64 0.18
CA LYS A 143 21.83 -27.42 0.27
C LYS A 143 22.36 -27.36 1.70
N SER A 144 21.50 -27.60 2.71
CA SER A 144 21.82 -27.51 4.13
C SER A 144 22.36 -26.13 4.56
N LEU A 145 22.02 -25.06 3.83
CA LEU A 145 22.41 -23.68 4.15
C LEU A 145 21.51 -23.06 5.22
N ILE A 146 20.30 -23.58 5.39
CA ILE A 146 19.35 -23.14 6.41
C ILE A 146 18.77 -24.34 7.16
N SER A 147 18.36 -24.10 8.40
CA SER A 147 17.64 -25.11 9.19
C SER A 147 16.17 -25.22 8.75
N GLU A 148 15.58 -26.39 8.98
CA GLU A 148 14.14 -26.62 8.77
C GLU A 148 13.29 -25.62 9.59
N LYS A 149 13.74 -25.26 10.79
CA LYS A 149 13.09 -24.24 11.63
C LYS A 149 13.02 -22.88 10.94
N GLN A 150 14.12 -22.42 10.35
CA GLN A 150 14.18 -21.13 9.63
C GLN A 150 13.31 -21.14 8.37
N PHE A 151 13.28 -22.29 7.67
CA PHE A 151 12.39 -22.49 6.54
C PHE A 151 10.91 -22.39 6.96
N ASN A 152 10.52 -23.16 7.98
CA ASN A 152 9.15 -23.18 8.50
C ASN A 152 8.69 -21.82 9.01
N GLN A 153 9.55 -21.08 9.73
CA GLN A 153 9.23 -19.72 10.16
C GLN A 153 8.89 -18.79 8.96
N SER A 154 9.66 -18.92 7.88
CA SER A 154 9.46 -18.11 6.67
C SER A 154 8.19 -18.52 5.93
N LEU A 155 7.93 -19.83 5.84
CA LEU A 155 6.71 -20.36 5.24
C LEU A 155 5.46 -19.90 5.99
N GLN A 156 5.46 -20.01 7.32
CA GLN A 156 4.33 -19.59 8.16
C GLN A 156 4.05 -18.09 8.04
N SER A 157 5.09 -17.25 7.93
CA SER A 157 4.93 -15.81 7.65
C SER A 157 4.14 -15.57 6.36
N TYR A 158 4.48 -16.27 5.27
CA TYR A 158 3.74 -16.16 4.01
C TYR A 158 2.33 -16.73 4.07
N LEU A 159 2.13 -17.85 4.78
CA LEU A 159 0.80 -18.43 4.98
C LEU A 159 -0.12 -17.49 5.79
N GLY A 160 0.44 -16.71 6.71
CA GLY A 160 -0.28 -15.65 7.44
C GLY A 160 -0.86 -14.59 6.50
N ILE A 161 -0.07 -14.09 5.53
CA ILE A 161 -0.55 -13.14 4.51
C ILE A 161 -1.69 -13.77 3.69
N LEU A 162 -1.56 -15.04 3.33
CA LEU A 162 -2.58 -15.75 2.55
C LEU A 162 -3.88 -16.00 3.32
N LYS A 163 -3.92 -15.83 4.64
CA LYS A 163 -5.14 -15.95 5.45
C LYS A 163 -6.19 -14.90 5.08
N HIS A 164 -5.76 -13.73 4.62
CA HIS A 164 -6.63 -12.58 4.35
C HIS A 164 -7.03 -12.45 2.87
N CYS A 165 -6.69 -13.42 2.03
CA CYS A 165 -7.05 -13.40 0.61
C CYS A 165 -7.45 -14.79 0.08
N CYS A 166 -8.04 -14.83 -1.10
CA CYS A 166 -8.37 -16.08 -1.78
C CYS A 166 -7.10 -16.86 -2.14
N ARG A 167 -6.75 -17.82 -1.30
CA ARG A 167 -5.45 -18.52 -1.35
C ARG A 167 -5.41 -19.79 -2.18
N TYR A 168 -6.54 -20.41 -2.55
CA TYR A 168 -6.57 -21.76 -3.15
C TYR A 168 -5.59 -21.96 -4.30
N LYS A 169 -5.57 -21.04 -5.28
CA LYS A 169 -4.67 -21.11 -6.44
C LYS A 169 -3.19 -20.89 -6.09
N ILE A 170 -2.92 -20.13 -5.03
CA ILE A 170 -1.56 -19.85 -4.55
C ILE A 170 -1.05 -21.02 -3.72
N GLN A 171 -1.90 -21.56 -2.83
CA GLN A 171 -1.60 -22.73 -2.01
C GLN A 171 -1.18 -23.91 -2.88
N LYS A 172 -1.94 -24.26 -3.92
CA LYS A 172 -1.55 -25.31 -4.87
C LYS A 172 -0.17 -25.12 -5.51
N LYS A 173 0.27 -23.87 -5.70
CA LYS A 173 1.61 -23.59 -6.23
C LYS A 173 2.68 -23.74 -5.16
N ILE A 174 2.36 -23.38 -3.92
CA ILE A 174 3.23 -23.59 -2.77
C ILE A 174 3.39 -25.09 -2.53
N ASP A 175 2.31 -25.85 -2.51
CA ASP A 175 2.34 -27.31 -2.30
C ASP A 175 3.24 -28.01 -3.33
N LYS A 176 3.14 -27.64 -4.61
CA LYS A 176 4.05 -28.10 -5.68
C LYS A 176 5.50 -27.69 -5.48
N ILE A 177 5.76 -26.56 -4.82
CA ILE A 177 7.12 -26.17 -4.47
C ILE A 177 7.58 -26.99 -3.28
N LEU A 178 6.71 -27.37 -2.34
CA LEU A 178 7.03 -28.13 -1.12
C LEU A 178 7.23 -29.64 -1.37
N GLU A 179 6.63 -30.19 -2.43
CA GLU A 179 6.99 -31.46 -3.05
C GLU A 179 8.44 -31.44 -3.59
#